data_AF-A0A4R9I7Q3-F1
#
_entry.id   AF-A0A4R9I7Q3-F1
#
_cell.length_a   1.000
_cell.length_b   1.000
_cell.length_c   1.000
_cell.angle_alpha   90.00
_cell.angle_beta   90.00
_cell.angle_gamma   90.00
#
_symmetry.space_group_name_H-M   'P 1'
#
loop_
_entity.id
_entity.type
_entity.pdbx_description
1 polymer ?
#
loop_
_entity_poly.entity_id
_entity_poly.type
_entity_poly.pdbx_seq_one_letter_code
_entity_poly.pdbx_strand_id
1 'polypeptide(L)'
;MKLLKPERLNYIGDIIVKILNSETGAINIYTKLFECQNMAGDWSLIDFLKSIPELYEIFLECYKEKQSNLIPITITKKRDDIFETFPIEALARVQYSDQFPKNIINFQKSYLSPQQSMDKKRIILRPKLNSIDIGVYSYTGQKYLQVAYSKNNSLHQMPLPILFLSSLYALGFLTRYNPEIWSNFNRTDSTGEKLVFENFTDLCQRLIPNYALNKIHSTNHQFTNSRQGIRDFQHSLRELDVKELIKEYLEENRE
;
A
#
# COMPACT_ATOMS: atom_id res chain seq x y z
N MET A 1 -13.54 -12.91 -17.58
CA MET A 1 -13.78 -11.55 -17.07
C MET A 1 -14.49 -10.76 -18.17
N LYS A 2 -15.32 -9.77 -17.85
CA LYS A 2 -15.92 -8.84 -18.83
C LYS A 2 -15.59 -7.40 -18.42
N LEU A 3 -15.30 -6.53 -19.38
CA LEU A 3 -15.24 -5.09 -19.12
C LEU A 3 -16.59 -4.46 -19.38
N LEU A 4 -17.07 -3.64 -18.46
CA LEU A 4 -18.26 -2.82 -18.64
C LEU A 4 -17.87 -1.36 -18.59
N LYS A 5 -18.39 -0.58 -19.53
CA LYS A 5 -18.20 0.86 -19.59
C LYS A 5 -19.35 1.55 -18.82
N PRO A 6 -19.06 2.40 -17.83
CA PRO A 6 -20.10 3.26 -17.25
C PRO A 6 -20.62 4.29 -18.28
N GLU A 7 -21.85 4.78 -18.07
CA GLU A 7 -22.52 5.73 -18.99
C GLU A 7 -21.76 7.06 -19.14
N ARG A 8 -21.03 7.48 -18.12
CA ARG A 8 -20.06 8.59 -18.15
C ARG A 8 -18.72 8.12 -17.61
N LEU A 9 -17.66 8.43 -18.34
CA LEU A 9 -16.31 7.98 -18.05
C LEU A 9 -15.44 9.21 -17.82
N ASN A 10 -15.30 9.62 -16.57
CA ASN A 10 -14.45 10.75 -16.19
C ASN A 10 -12.98 10.32 -16.15
N TYR A 11 -12.73 9.09 -15.71
CA TYR A 11 -11.43 8.46 -15.67
C TYR A 11 -11.46 7.13 -16.42
N ILE A 12 -10.40 6.80 -17.17
CA ILE A 12 -10.30 5.48 -17.81
C ILE A 12 -10.22 4.36 -16.77
N GLY A 13 -9.69 4.67 -15.59
CA GLY A 13 -9.66 3.79 -14.43
C GLY A 13 -11.03 3.43 -13.85
N ASP A 14 -12.11 4.15 -14.20
CA ASP A 14 -13.48 3.82 -13.77
C ASP A 14 -14.08 2.62 -14.54
N ILE A 15 -13.36 2.06 -15.53
CA ILE A 15 -13.80 0.86 -16.25
C ILE A 15 -14.02 -0.30 -15.27
N ILE A 16 -15.16 -0.96 -15.42
CA ILE A 16 -15.58 -2.06 -14.56
C ILE A 16 -15.04 -3.39 -15.09
N VAL A 17 -14.25 -4.04 -14.26
CA VAL A 17 -13.71 -5.39 -14.32
C VAL A 17 -14.67 -6.36 -13.63
N LYS A 18 -15.45 -7.11 -14.43
CA LYS A 18 -16.38 -8.13 -13.91
C LYS A 18 -15.74 -9.51 -13.86
N ILE A 19 -15.50 -10.02 -12.64
CA ILE A 19 -14.95 -11.34 -12.35
C ILE A 19 -16.12 -12.33 -12.19
N LEU A 20 -16.34 -13.17 -13.21
CA LEU A 20 -17.56 -13.97 -13.37
C LEU A 20 -17.54 -15.33 -12.65
N ASN A 21 -16.42 -16.07 -12.73
CA ASN A 21 -16.36 -17.45 -12.24
C ASN A 21 -15.40 -17.54 -11.06
N SER A 22 -15.95 -17.80 -9.86
CA SER A 22 -15.25 -17.94 -8.58
C SER A 22 -14.30 -19.14 -8.49
N GLU A 23 -14.43 -20.12 -9.38
CA GLU A 23 -13.72 -21.40 -9.27
C GLU A 23 -12.62 -21.56 -10.31
N THR A 24 -12.91 -21.21 -11.57
CA THR A 24 -12.02 -21.47 -12.73
C THR A 24 -11.55 -20.21 -13.46
N GLY A 25 -12.03 -19.02 -13.05
CA GLY A 25 -11.54 -17.77 -13.64
C GLY A 25 -10.05 -17.55 -13.35
N ALA A 26 -9.27 -17.11 -14.34
CA ALA A 26 -7.82 -16.93 -14.22
C ALA A 26 -7.40 -16.14 -12.97
N ILE A 27 -8.07 -15.01 -12.68
CA ILE A 27 -7.80 -14.22 -11.46
C ILE A 27 -8.07 -15.04 -10.19
N ASN A 28 -9.15 -15.83 -10.16
CA ASN A 28 -9.49 -16.64 -8.99
C ASN A 28 -8.58 -17.87 -8.79
N ILE A 29 -7.91 -18.34 -9.85
CA ILE A 29 -6.82 -19.31 -9.71
C ILE A 29 -5.67 -18.66 -8.94
N TYR A 30 -5.31 -17.42 -9.29
CA TYR A 30 -4.28 -16.69 -8.57
C TYR A 30 -4.71 -16.32 -7.15
N THR A 31 -5.99 -15.97 -6.90
CA THR A 31 -6.43 -15.68 -5.52
C THR A 31 -6.23 -16.89 -4.62
N LYS A 32 -6.49 -18.12 -5.10
CA LYS A 32 -6.20 -19.36 -4.35
C LYS A 32 -4.70 -19.52 -4.08
N LEU A 33 -3.84 -19.29 -5.08
CA LEU A 33 -2.38 -19.39 -4.94
C LEU A 33 -1.79 -18.42 -3.91
N PHE A 34 -2.37 -17.23 -3.81
CA PHE A 34 -1.95 -16.17 -2.90
C PHE A 34 -2.82 -16.07 -1.64
N GLU A 35 -3.61 -17.11 -1.32
CA GLU A 35 -4.44 -17.20 -0.11
C GLU A 35 -5.38 -15.99 0.08
N CYS A 36 -5.81 -15.41 -1.04
CA CYS A 36 -6.75 -14.31 -1.09
C CYS A 36 -8.18 -14.83 -1.14
N GLN A 37 -9.09 -14.08 -0.49
CA GLN A 37 -10.52 -14.32 -0.58
C GLN A 37 -11.01 -14.24 -2.03
N ASN A 38 -12.13 -14.89 -2.33
CA ASN A 38 -12.78 -14.86 -3.63
C ASN A 38 -13.13 -13.42 -4.04
N MET A 39 -12.74 -13.04 -5.26
CA MET A 39 -12.93 -11.71 -5.80
C MET A 39 -14.06 -11.64 -6.85
N ALA A 40 -14.96 -12.61 -6.90
CA ALA A 40 -16.11 -12.55 -7.81
C ALA A 40 -16.92 -11.25 -7.64
N GLY A 41 -17.41 -10.72 -8.77
CA GLY A 41 -18.17 -9.49 -8.84
C GLY A 41 -17.48 -8.36 -9.60
N ASP A 42 -17.99 -7.15 -9.41
CA ASP A 42 -17.67 -5.98 -10.24
C ASP A 42 -16.63 -5.10 -9.52
N TRP A 43 -15.47 -4.91 -10.11
CA TRP A 43 -14.37 -4.07 -9.58
C TRP A 43 -14.04 -2.99 -10.59
N SER A 44 -13.47 -1.86 -10.19
CA SER A 44 -12.89 -0.90 -11.14
C SER A 44 -11.37 -1.11 -11.27
N LEU A 45 -10.76 -0.58 -12.33
CA LEU A 45 -9.29 -0.53 -12.41
C LEU A 45 -8.71 0.35 -11.28
N ILE A 46 -9.37 1.47 -10.95
CA ILE A 46 -9.04 2.31 -9.79
C ILE A 46 -9.04 1.50 -8.49
N ASP A 47 -9.99 0.56 -8.33
CA ASP A 47 -10.02 -0.27 -7.14
C ASP A 47 -8.72 -1.04 -6.94
N PHE A 48 -8.08 -1.49 -8.01
CA PHE A 48 -6.80 -2.19 -7.89
C PHE A 48 -5.63 -1.22 -7.66
N LEU A 49 -5.59 -0.12 -8.40
CA LEU A 49 -4.47 0.83 -8.36
C LEU A 49 -4.35 1.56 -7.02
N LYS A 50 -5.49 1.89 -6.38
CA LYS A 50 -5.52 2.65 -5.11
C LYS A 50 -4.92 1.93 -3.90
N SER A 51 -4.56 0.65 -4.06
CA SER A 51 -3.93 -0.22 -3.06
C SER A 51 -2.48 -0.59 -3.35
N ILE A 52 -1.87 -0.02 -4.41
CA ILE A 52 -0.47 -0.30 -4.77
C ILE A 52 0.44 0.76 -4.14
N PRO A 53 1.35 0.41 -3.21
CA PRO A 53 2.23 1.34 -2.52
C PRO A 53 3.04 2.24 -3.46
N GLU A 54 3.56 1.67 -4.53
CA GLU A 54 4.40 2.36 -5.50
C GLU A 54 3.66 3.43 -6.30
N LEU A 55 2.33 3.33 -6.36
CA LEU A 55 1.48 4.31 -7.03
C LEU A 55 0.89 5.33 -6.06
N TYR A 56 1.16 5.25 -4.76
CA TYR A 56 0.44 6.02 -3.75
C TYR A 56 0.41 7.53 -4.02
N GLU A 57 1.58 8.15 -4.21
CA GLU A 57 1.68 9.61 -4.41
C GLU A 57 1.04 10.04 -5.73
N ILE A 58 1.43 9.40 -6.85
CA ILE A 58 0.88 9.72 -8.17
C ILE A 58 -0.62 9.47 -8.26
N PHE A 59 -1.12 8.43 -7.57
CA PHE A 59 -2.55 8.15 -7.49
C PHE A 59 -3.29 9.31 -6.80
N LEU A 60 -2.79 9.83 -5.68
CA LEU A 60 -3.42 10.93 -4.96
C LEU A 60 -3.35 12.27 -5.72
N GLU A 61 -2.33 12.47 -6.54
CA GLU A 61 -2.20 13.62 -7.43
C GLU A 61 -3.17 13.57 -8.60
N CYS A 62 -3.28 12.41 -9.24
CA CYS A 62 -4.14 12.16 -10.41
C CYS A 62 -5.63 12.11 -10.01
N TYR A 63 -5.96 11.35 -8.96
CA TYR A 63 -7.32 11.07 -8.54
C TYR A 63 -7.68 11.85 -7.27
N LYS A 64 -7.63 13.18 -7.34
CA LYS A 64 -7.79 14.07 -6.17
C LYS A 64 -9.07 13.84 -5.37
N GLU A 65 -10.16 13.49 -6.06
CA GLU A 65 -11.48 13.25 -5.47
C GLU A 65 -11.70 11.79 -5.04
N LYS A 66 -10.79 10.87 -5.37
CA LYS A 66 -10.90 9.45 -5.01
C LYS A 66 -10.12 9.18 -3.72
N GLN A 67 -10.60 8.18 -2.99
CA GLN A 67 -9.93 7.69 -1.78
C GLN A 67 -8.89 6.62 -2.12
N SER A 68 -7.76 6.66 -1.42
CA SER A 68 -6.78 5.58 -1.39
C SER A 68 -7.23 4.49 -0.41
N ASN A 69 -6.67 3.29 -0.56
CA ASN A 69 -6.79 2.21 0.42
C ASN A 69 -5.48 2.04 1.21
N LEU A 70 -4.57 3.00 1.17
CA LEU A 70 -3.28 2.93 1.85
C LEU A 70 -3.11 4.08 2.85
N ILE A 71 -2.58 3.74 4.02
CA ILE A 71 -2.12 4.69 5.03
C ILE A 71 -0.60 4.53 5.17
N PRO A 72 0.22 5.54 4.79
CA PRO A 72 1.67 5.46 4.90
C PRO A 72 2.12 5.48 6.36
N ILE A 73 3.02 4.58 6.74
CA ILE A 73 3.48 4.39 8.12
C ILE A 73 4.95 4.73 8.29
N THR A 74 5.27 5.64 9.20
CA THR A 74 6.63 5.84 9.69
C THR A 74 6.89 4.96 10.91
N ILE A 75 7.86 4.07 10.81
CA ILE A 75 8.31 3.22 11.91
C ILE A 75 9.38 4.00 12.69
N THR A 76 9.21 4.14 13.99
CA THR A 76 10.20 4.78 14.88
C THR A 76 10.73 3.76 15.86
N LYS A 77 12.06 3.60 15.88
CA LYS A 77 12.75 2.73 16.84
C LYS A 77 13.48 3.60 17.86
N LYS A 78 13.18 3.37 19.14
CA LYS A 78 13.93 3.90 20.29
C LYS A 78 14.61 2.71 20.99
N ARG A 79 15.54 3.00 21.93
CA ARG A 79 16.30 1.96 22.66
C ARG A 79 15.39 0.86 23.23
N ASP A 80 14.26 1.23 23.81
CA ASP A 80 13.36 0.29 24.50
C ASP A 80 11.97 0.12 23.84
N ASP A 81 11.74 0.74 22.68
CA ASP A 81 10.37 0.84 22.13
C ASP A 81 10.37 0.93 20.60
N ILE A 82 9.42 0.27 19.97
CA ILE A 82 9.14 0.38 18.54
C ILE A 82 7.68 0.78 18.40
N PHE A 83 7.44 1.92 17.76
CA PHE A 83 6.10 2.38 17.49
C PHE A 83 5.99 2.91 16.07
N GLU A 84 4.78 2.85 15.55
CA GLU A 84 4.42 3.25 14.20
C GLU A 84 3.60 4.53 14.26
N THR A 85 3.76 5.41 13.27
CA THR A 85 3.03 6.67 13.23
C THR A 85 2.60 7.02 11.82
N PHE A 86 1.53 7.79 11.70
CA PHE A 86 1.12 8.38 10.42
C PHE A 86 0.46 9.75 10.65
N PRO A 87 0.54 10.67 9.68
CA PRO A 87 -0.12 11.98 9.75
C PRO A 87 -1.64 11.82 9.77
N ILE A 88 -2.34 12.58 10.60
CA ILE A 88 -3.81 12.47 10.73
C ILE A 88 -4.52 12.79 9.40
N GLU A 89 -3.91 13.64 8.59
CA GLU A 89 -4.38 14.02 7.25
C GLU A 89 -4.46 12.82 6.29
N ALA A 90 -3.68 11.76 6.52
CA ALA A 90 -3.79 10.52 5.74
C ALA A 90 -5.16 9.85 5.92
N LEU A 91 -5.86 10.07 7.05
CA LEU A 91 -7.20 9.53 7.25
C LEU A 91 -8.22 10.18 6.32
N ALA A 92 -8.07 11.46 5.99
CA ALA A 92 -8.96 12.15 5.05
C ALA A 92 -8.85 11.58 3.62
N ARG A 93 -7.77 10.84 3.33
CA ARG A 93 -7.51 10.22 2.02
C ARG A 93 -7.97 8.78 1.94
N VAL A 94 -8.49 8.17 3.00
CA VAL A 94 -8.96 6.78 2.98
C VAL A 94 -10.46 6.67 3.26
N GLN A 95 -11.07 5.61 2.75
CA GLN A 95 -12.46 5.31 3.03
C GLN A 95 -12.65 4.94 4.50
N TYR A 96 -13.77 5.39 5.09
CA TYR A 96 -14.13 5.10 6.48
C TYR A 96 -13.07 5.54 7.51
N SER A 97 -12.54 6.74 7.34
CA SER A 97 -11.53 7.38 8.20
C SER A 97 -11.77 7.18 9.70
N ASP A 98 -13.01 7.40 10.15
CA ASP A 98 -13.39 7.40 11.56
C ASP A 98 -13.40 5.99 12.17
N GLN A 99 -13.40 4.97 11.31
CA GLN A 99 -13.43 3.55 11.69
C GLN A 99 -12.25 2.79 11.09
N PHE A 100 -11.18 3.49 10.68
CA PHE A 100 -10.00 2.85 10.06
C PHE A 100 -9.48 1.61 10.81
N PRO A 101 -9.47 1.53 12.17
CA PRO A 101 -9.00 0.35 12.88
C PRO A 101 -9.86 -0.89 12.61
N LYS A 102 -11.17 -0.71 12.38
CA LYS A 102 -12.11 -1.82 12.10
C LYS A 102 -11.99 -2.30 10.66
N ASN A 103 -11.51 -1.44 9.76
CA ASN A 103 -11.41 -1.71 8.33
C ASN A 103 -10.03 -2.20 7.91
N ILE A 104 -9.13 -2.47 8.85
CA ILE A 104 -7.83 -3.08 8.58
C ILE A 104 -7.85 -4.50 9.17
N ILE A 105 -7.58 -5.50 8.33
CA ILE A 105 -7.59 -6.90 8.76
C ILE A 105 -6.53 -7.11 9.85
N ASN A 106 -6.92 -7.81 10.92
CA ASN A 106 -6.10 -8.11 12.10
C ASN A 106 -5.61 -6.91 12.92
N PHE A 107 -6.08 -5.69 12.67
CA PHE A 107 -5.62 -4.49 13.37
C PHE A 107 -5.63 -4.62 14.89
N GLN A 108 -6.75 -5.05 15.47
CA GLN A 108 -6.90 -5.20 16.92
C GLN A 108 -6.03 -6.32 17.50
N LYS A 109 -5.60 -7.30 16.70
CA LYS A 109 -4.64 -8.33 17.12
C LYS A 109 -3.22 -7.81 17.09
N SER A 110 -2.93 -6.87 16.17
CA SER A 110 -1.59 -6.33 15.98
C SER A 110 -1.25 -5.12 16.84
N TYR A 111 -2.20 -4.20 17.04
CA TYR A 111 -1.96 -2.94 17.72
C TYR A 111 -2.80 -2.77 18.98
N LEU A 112 -2.26 -2.03 19.94
CA LEU A 112 -3.05 -1.38 20.99
C LEU A 112 -3.96 -0.30 20.38
N SER A 113 -4.91 0.20 21.17
CA SER A 113 -5.80 1.29 20.76
C SER A 113 -4.98 2.49 20.25
N PRO A 114 -5.31 3.05 19.07
CA PRO A 114 -4.58 4.18 18.50
C PRO A 114 -4.55 5.37 19.47
N GLN A 115 -3.40 6.02 19.57
CA GLN A 115 -3.22 7.22 20.39
C GLN A 115 -2.96 8.41 19.49
N GLN A 116 -3.48 9.58 19.85
CA GLN A 116 -3.12 10.81 19.16
C GLN A 116 -1.87 11.42 19.79
N SER A 117 -0.97 11.96 18.98
CA SER A 117 0.20 12.70 19.47
C SER A 117 -0.21 13.98 20.20
N MET A 118 0.67 14.48 21.07
CA MET A 118 0.43 15.71 21.84
C MET A 118 0.16 16.94 20.96
N ASP A 119 0.82 17.04 19.80
CA ASP A 119 0.61 18.10 18.82
C ASP A 119 -0.65 17.91 17.95
N LYS A 120 -1.40 16.81 18.17
CA LYS A 120 -2.61 16.42 17.45
C LYS A 120 -2.44 16.15 15.95
N LYS A 121 -1.21 16.15 15.43
CA LYS A 121 -0.91 15.99 14.00
C LYS A 121 -0.73 14.54 13.57
N ARG A 122 -0.51 13.61 14.50
CA ARG A 122 -0.18 12.22 14.18
C ARG A 122 -1.01 11.26 15.01
N ILE A 123 -1.25 10.10 14.41
CA ILE A 123 -1.71 8.91 15.11
C ILE A 123 -0.49 8.04 15.40
N ILE A 124 -0.43 7.53 16.63
CA ILE A 124 0.58 6.63 17.16
C ILE A 124 -0.05 5.25 17.31
N LEU A 125 0.59 4.27 16.68
CA LEU A 125 0.24 2.87 16.74
C LEU A 125 1.34 2.12 17.49
N ARG A 126 0.94 1.40 18.54
CA ARG A 126 1.85 0.59 19.35
C ARG A 126 1.59 -0.88 19.08
N PRO A 127 2.53 -1.61 18.45
CA PRO A 127 2.41 -3.04 18.27
C PRO A 127 2.23 -3.74 19.63
N LYS A 128 1.43 -4.80 19.68
CA LYS A 128 1.36 -5.67 20.87
C LYS A 128 2.60 -6.56 20.94
N LEU A 129 2.95 -7.00 22.14
CA LEU A 129 4.02 -7.99 22.32
C LEU A 129 3.71 -9.25 21.51
N ASN A 130 4.67 -9.71 20.71
CA ASN A 130 4.56 -10.88 19.82
C ASN A 130 3.41 -10.79 18.81
N SER A 131 2.97 -9.58 18.44
CA SER A 131 1.97 -9.40 17.39
C SER A 131 2.47 -9.83 16.02
N ILE A 132 1.54 -10.25 15.17
CA ILE A 132 1.81 -10.35 13.73
C ILE A 132 2.04 -8.96 13.13
N ASP A 133 3.07 -8.85 12.29
CA ASP A 133 3.29 -7.68 11.46
C ASP A 133 2.20 -7.61 10.39
N ILE A 134 1.49 -6.50 10.34
CA ILE A 134 0.46 -6.25 9.33
C ILE A 134 0.81 -5.02 8.52
N GLY A 135 0.53 -5.09 7.22
CA GLY A 135 0.80 -4.03 6.28
C GLY A 135 1.27 -4.58 4.95
N VAL A 136 1.38 -3.67 3.98
CA VAL A 136 2.02 -3.91 2.69
C VAL A 136 3.25 -3.03 2.60
N TYR A 137 4.29 -3.54 1.97
CA TYR A 137 5.57 -2.84 1.84
C TYR A 137 5.80 -2.51 0.39
N SER A 138 6.22 -1.27 0.14
CA SER A 138 6.77 -0.89 -1.15
C SER A 138 8.14 -1.56 -1.37
N TYR A 139 8.61 -1.55 -2.61
CA TYR A 139 9.95 -2.07 -2.93
C TYR A 139 11.10 -1.34 -2.22
N THR A 140 10.90 -0.09 -1.77
CA THR A 140 11.89 0.69 -0.99
C THR A 140 11.84 0.36 0.52
N GLY A 141 10.89 -0.48 0.94
CA GLY A 141 10.69 -0.86 2.34
C GLY A 141 9.77 0.07 3.13
N GLN A 142 9.19 1.11 2.49
CA GLN A 142 8.19 1.95 3.13
C GLN A 142 6.92 1.12 3.42
N LYS A 143 6.49 1.11 4.69
CA LYS A 143 5.30 0.38 5.17
C LYS A 143 4.03 1.18 4.93
N TYR A 144 2.96 0.48 4.58
CA TYR A 144 1.61 1.02 4.48
C TYR A 144 0.62 0.07 5.18
N LEU A 145 -0.37 0.62 5.87
CA LEU A 145 -1.54 -0.16 6.26
C LEU A 145 -2.57 -0.13 5.14
N GLN A 146 -3.03 -1.30 4.73
CA GLN A 146 -4.04 -1.44 3.70
C GLN A 146 -5.43 -1.49 4.33
N VAL A 147 -6.26 -0.51 4.00
CA VAL A 147 -7.68 -0.49 4.33
C VAL A 147 -8.39 -1.50 3.43
N ALA A 148 -9.17 -2.38 4.03
CA ALA A 148 -9.92 -3.42 3.34
C ALA A 148 -11.07 -2.82 2.52
N TYR A 149 -11.40 -3.48 1.42
CA TYR A 149 -12.56 -3.18 0.60
C TYR A 149 -13.80 -3.73 1.30
N SER A 150 -14.82 -2.90 1.49
CA SER A 150 -16.13 -3.35 1.96
C SER A 150 -16.96 -3.78 0.75
N LYS A 151 -17.27 -5.08 0.64
CA LYS A 151 -18.09 -5.61 -0.45
C LYS A 151 -18.94 -6.76 0.06
N ASN A 152 -20.22 -6.77 -0.29
CA ASN A 152 -21.18 -7.80 0.14
C ASN A 152 -21.19 -8.04 1.67
N ASN A 153 -21.05 -6.97 2.47
CA ASN A 153 -20.92 -7.00 3.93
C ASN A 153 -19.69 -7.76 4.48
N SER A 154 -18.71 -8.07 3.64
CA SER A 154 -17.41 -8.62 4.03
C SER A 154 -16.27 -7.66 3.73
N LEU A 155 -15.24 -7.70 4.59
CA LEU A 155 -13.99 -6.98 4.39
C LEU A 155 -13.02 -7.86 3.59
N HIS A 156 -12.59 -7.34 2.45
CA HIS A 156 -11.64 -8.00 1.56
C HIS A 156 -10.30 -7.26 1.59
N GLN A 157 -9.21 -7.98 1.72
CA GLN A 157 -7.87 -7.45 1.50
C GLN A 157 -7.25 -8.16 0.30
N MET A 158 -6.63 -7.41 -0.60
CA MET A 158 -6.02 -7.94 -1.81
C MET A 158 -4.49 -7.92 -1.68
N PRO A 159 -3.83 -9.08 -1.80
CA PRO A 159 -2.37 -9.15 -1.90
C PRO A 159 -1.86 -8.37 -3.12
N LEU A 160 -0.67 -7.77 -3.02
CA LEU A 160 -0.05 -7.01 -4.11
C LEU A 160 -0.02 -7.80 -5.44
N PRO A 161 0.38 -9.09 -5.49
CA PRO A 161 0.39 -9.84 -6.76
C PRO A 161 -0.97 -9.85 -7.46
N ILE A 162 -2.07 -9.92 -6.70
CA ILE A 162 -3.43 -9.92 -7.24
C ILE A 162 -3.80 -8.54 -7.79
N LEU A 163 -3.40 -7.46 -7.12
CA LEU A 163 -3.61 -6.09 -7.60
C LEU A 163 -2.88 -5.84 -8.92
N PHE A 164 -1.61 -6.24 -9.01
CA PHE A 164 -0.81 -6.12 -10.23
C PHE A 164 -1.39 -6.95 -11.39
N LEU A 165 -1.70 -8.23 -11.16
CA LEU A 165 -2.27 -9.11 -12.19
C LEU A 165 -3.65 -8.63 -12.67
N SER A 166 -4.51 -8.19 -11.74
CA SER A 166 -5.85 -7.71 -12.10
C SER A 166 -5.80 -6.40 -12.90
N SER A 167 -4.90 -5.49 -12.52
CA SER A 167 -4.68 -4.23 -13.24
C SER A 167 -4.12 -4.46 -14.65
N LEU A 168 -3.09 -5.32 -14.78
CA LEU A 168 -2.53 -5.69 -16.09
C LEU A 168 -3.58 -6.38 -16.98
N TYR A 169 -4.38 -7.27 -16.42
CA TYR A 169 -5.42 -7.94 -17.19
C TYR A 169 -6.47 -6.93 -17.69
N ALA A 170 -6.88 -5.99 -16.84
CA ALA A 170 -7.81 -4.92 -17.22
C ALA A 170 -7.24 -4.04 -18.35
N LEU A 171 -5.99 -3.60 -18.23
CA LEU A 171 -5.30 -2.82 -19.26
C LEU A 171 -5.10 -3.62 -20.56
N GLY A 172 -4.68 -4.89 -20.46
CA GLY A 172 -4.52 -5.78 -21.62
C GLY A 172 -5.84 -6.04 -22.34
N PHE A 173 -6.94 -6.17 -21.59
CA PHE A 173 -8.26 -6.33 -22.19
C PHE A 173 -8.74 -5.03 -22.84
N LEU A 174 -8.52 -3.89 -22.19
CA LEU A 174 -8.87 -2.56 -22.71
C LEU A 174 -8.15 -2.27 -24.03
N THR A 175 -6.83 -2.46 -24.06
CA THR A 175 -5.99 -2.24 -25.25
C THR A 175 -6.32 -3.17 -26.40
N ARG A 176 -6.59 -4.45 -26.12
CA ARG A 176 -6.84 -5.46 -27.15
C ARG A 176 -8.27 -5.47 -27.70
N TYR A 177 -9.26 -5.32 -26.82
CA TYR A 177 -10.67 -5.52 -27.19
C TYR A 177 -11.49 -4.22 -27.24
N ASN A 178 -10.94 -3.12 -26.73
CA ASN A 178 -11.59 -1.80 -26.79
C ASN A 178 -10.58 -0.73 -27.29
N PRO A 179 -9.91 -0.95 -28.44
CA PRO A 179 -8.85 -0.08 -28.92
C PRO A 179 -9.33 1.35 -29.20
N GLU A 180 -10.60 1.53 -29.58
CA GLU A 180 -11.22 2.85 -29.77
C GLU A 180 -11.20 3.69 -28.49
N ILE A 181 -11.54 3.06 -27.36
CA ILE A 181 -11.56 3.73 -26.05
C ILE A 181 -10.12 4.08 -25.63
N TRP A 182 -9.21 3.11 -25.76
CA TRP A 182 -7.81 3.29 -25.38
C TRP A 182 -7.09 4.33 -26.24
N SER A 183 -7.28 4.28 -27.55
CA SER A 183 -6.70 5.23 -28.51
C SER A 183 -7.19 6.64 -28.27
N ASN A 184 -8.50 6.81 -28.04
CA ASN A 184 -9.06 8.12 -27.70
C ASN A 184 -8.47 8.64 -26.37
N PHE A 185 -8.46 7.81 -25.33
CA PHE A 185 -7.85 8.15 -24.04
C PHE A 185 -6.40 8.63 -24.20
N ASN A 186 -5.55 7.88 -24.90
CA ASN A 186 -4.14 8.25 -25.08
C ASN A 186 -3.92 9.58 -25.80
N ARG A 187 -4.89 10.03 -26.61
CA ARG A 187 -4.80 11.29 -27.36
C ARG A 187 -5.37 12.47 -26.59
N THR A 188 -6.38 12.25 -25.76
CA THR A 188 -7.17 13.30 -25.11
C THR A 188 -7.00 13.33 -23.59
N ASP A 189 -6.10 12.53 -23.03
CA ASP A 189 -5.92 12.48 -21.58
C ASP A 189 -5.55 13.86 -21.02
N SER A 190 -6.35 14.31 -20.06
CA SER A 190 -6.16 15.54 -19.30
C SER A 190 -6.21 15.29 -17.79
N THR A 191 -6.42 14.04 -17.38
CA THR A 191 -6.53 13.66 -15.96
C THR A 191 -5.17 13.30 -15.37
N GLY A 192 -4.20 12.94 -16.21
CA GLY A 192 -2.87 12.48 -15.79
C GLY A 192 -2.78 10.96 -15.59
N GLU A 193 -3.86 10.23 -15.88
CA GLU A 193 -3.91 8.77 -15.75
C GLU A 193 -2.89 8.07 -16.63
N LYS A 194 -2.52 8.68 -17.77
CA LYS A 194 -1.49 8.13 -18.64
C LYS A 194 -0.18 7.91 -17.87
N LEU A 195 0.23 8.87 -17.04
CA LEU A 195 1.46 8.76 -16.23
C LEU A 195 1.33 7.68 -15.14
N VAL A 196 0.13 7.52 -14.57
CA VAL A 196 -0.15 6.43 -13.61
C VAL A 196 0.06 5.06 -14.29
N PHE A 197 -0.45 4.87 -15.51
CA PHE A 197 -0.30 3.60 -16.22
C PHE A 197 1.12 3.36 -16.71
N GLU A 198 1.81 4.37 -17.22
CA GLU A 198 3.22 4.26 -17.62
C GLU A 198 4.07 3.79 -16.44
N ASN A 199 3.98 4.49 -15.29
CA ASN A 199 4.66 4.08 -14.07
C ASN A 199 4.25 2.68 -13.61
N PHE A 200 2.95 2.37 -13.64
CA PHE A 200 2.47 1.03 -13.29
C PHE A 200 3.08 -0.07 -14.19
N THR A 201 3.15 0.16 -15.50
CA THR A 201 3.72 -0.82 -16.44
C THR A 201 5.22 -1.03 -16.22
N ASP A 202 5.97 0.03 -15.91
CA ASP A 202 7.39 -0.08 -15.58
C ASP A 202 7.60 -0.85 -14.26
N LEU A 203 6.76 -0.57 -13.26
CA LEU A 203 6.75 -1.30 -11.99
C LEU A 203 6.47 -2.79 -12.19
N CYS A 204 5.55 -3.15 -13.08
CA CYS A 204 5.21 -4.54 -13.38
C CYS A 204 6.43 -5.34 -13.86
N GLN A 205 7.26 -4.75 -14.72
CA GLN A 205 8.46 -5.40 -15.26
C GLN A 205 9.44 -5.81 -14.16
N ARG A 206 9.49 -5.03 -13.06
CA ARG A 206 10.38 -5.29 -11.92
C ARG A 206 9.73 -6.15 -10.83
N LEU A 207 8.50 -5.87 -10.45
CA LEU A 207 7.89 -6.42 -9.24
C LEU A 207 7.23 -7.78 -9.46
N ILE A 208 6.64 -8.04 -10.63
CA ILE A 208 5.97 -9.32 -10.89
C ILE A 208 6.97 -10.49 -10.87
N PRO A 209 8.15 -10.41 -11.54
CA PRO A 209 9.16 -11.45 -11.42
C PRO A 209 9.60 -11.66 -9.96
N ASN A 210 9.77 -10.59 -9.20
CA ASN A 210 10.14 -10.68 -7.79
C ASN A 210 9.07 -11.36 -6.94
N TYR A 211 7.77 -11.10 -7.16
CA TYR A 211 6.71 -11.81 -6.46
C TYR A 211 6.69 -13.30 -6.77
N ALA A 212 6.93 -13.68 -8.04
CA ALA A 212 7.03 -15.08 -8.44
C ALA A 212 8.24 -15.75 -7.76
N LEU A 213 9.41 -15.12 -7.80
CA LEU A 213 10.62 -15.61 -7.13
C LEU A 213 10.40 -15.75 -5.62
N ASN A 214 9.81 -14.75 -4.98
CA ASN A 214 9.55 -14.79 -3.54
C ASN A 214 8.63 -15.95 -3.14
N LYS A 215 7.61 -16.23 -3.98
CA LYS A 215 6.71 -17.38 -3.76
C LYS A 215 7.43 -18.71 -3.96
N ILE A 216 8.28 -18.84 -4.99
CA ILE A 216 9.05 -20.06 -5.27
C ILE A 216 10.04 -20.34 -4.14
N HIS A 217 10.78 -19.33 -3.70
CA HIS A 217 11.81 -19.46 -2.66
C HIS A 217 11.26 -19.34 -1.24
N SER A 218 9.96 -19.06 -1.06
CA SER A 218 9.34 -18.78 0.25
C SER A 218 10.10 -17.72 1.07
N THR A 219 10.77 -16.79 0.40
CA THR A 219 11.56 -15.72 1.02
C THR A 219 11.27 -14.40 0.34
N ASN A 220 11.29 -13.29 1.09
CA ASN A 220 11.11 -11.96 0.51
C ASN A 220 12.46 -11.41 0.08
N HIS A 221 12.82 -11.57 -1.20
CA HIS A 221 14.02 -10.95 -1.76
C HIS A 221 13.81 -9.43 -1.86
N GLN A 222 14.53 -8.68 -1.03
CA GLN A 222 14.59 -7.22 -1.08
C GLN A 222 15.86 -6.79 -1.83
N PHE A 223 15.70 -6.21 -3.01
CA PHE A 223 16.81 -5.76 -3.87
C PHE A 223 17.09 -4.26 -3.70
N THR A 224 17.18 -3.77 -2.46
CA THR A 224 17.46 -2.36 -2.16
C THR A 224 18.49 -2.20 -1.03
N ASN A 225 19.29 -1.12 -1.11
CA ASN A 225 20.43 -0.89 -0.21
C ASN A 225 20.11 -0.07 1.06
N SER A 226 18.86 0.33 1.33
CA SER A 226 18.52 1.04 2.57
C SER A 226 17.01 1.18 2.76
N ARG A 227 16.53 0.90 3.98
CA ARG A 227 15.12 1.04 4.39
C ARG A 227 14.77 2.54 4.54
N GLN A 228 13.94 3.09 3.64
CA GLN A 228 13.29 4.37 3.91
C GLN A 228 11.95 4.13 4.63
N GLY A 229 11.74 4.86 5.72
CA GLY A 229 10.55 4.74 6.59
C GLY A 229 10.86 4.36 8.05
N ILE A 230 12.10 3.93 8.35
CA ILE A 230 12.55 3.69 9.73
C ILE A 230 13.35 4.90 10.22
N ARG A 231 12.85 5.57 11.25
CA ARG A 231 13.62 6.54 12.03
C ARG A 231 14.25 5.82 13.21
N ASP A 232 15.55 5.60 13.14
CA ASP A 232 16.30 4.93 14.18
C ASP A 232 16.91 5.95 15.14
N PHE A 233 16.43 5.95 16.37
CA PHE A 233 16.94 6.78 17.48
C PHE A 233 17.60 5.91 18.55
N GLN A 234 17.89 4.63 18.29
CA GLN A 234 18.57 3.77 19.27
C GLN A 234 19.95 4.31 19.65
N HIS A 235 20.60 5.02 18.72
CA HIS A 235 21.90 5.66 18.90
C HIS A 235 21.86 7.17 19.15
N SER A 236 20.68 7.82 19.24
CA SER A 236 20.64 9.25 19.55
C SER A 236 21.01 9.46 21.01
N LEU A 237 22.26 9.85 21.25
CA LEU A 237 22.78 10.21 22.58
C LEU A 237 21.94 11.34 23.16
N ARG A 238 21.51 11.21 24.43
CA ARG A 238 20.90 12.34 25.15
C ARG A 238 21.98 13.41 25.36
N GLU A 239 21.57 14.67 25.51
CA GLU A 239 22.50 15.77 25.84
C GLU A 239 23.29 15.49 27.14
N LEU A 240 22.70 14.71 28.05
CA LEU A 240 23.36 14.16 29.25
C LEU A 240 24.42 13.11 28.91
N ASP A 241 24.10 12.13 28.05
CA ASP A 241 25.04 11.09 27.60
C ASP A 241 26.25 11.71 26.87
N VAL A 242 26.03 12.79 26.10
CA VAL A 242 27.12 13.55 25.43
C VAL A 242 27.99 14.28 26.46
N LYS A 243 27.38 14.85 27.51
CA LYS A 243 28.13 15.54 28.58
C LYS A 243 28.96 14.56 29.41
N GLU A 244 28.46 13.37 29.70
CA GLU A 244 29.23 12.32 30.37
C GLU A 244 30.40 11.83 29.52
N LEU A 245 30.17 11.54 28.23
CA LEU A 245 31.24 11.16 27.29
C LEU A 245 32.33 12.23 27.15
N ILE A 246 31.95 13.51 27.08
CA ILE A 246 32.91 14.62 27.04
C ILE A 246 33.71 14.70 28.36
N LYS A 247 33.06 14.42 29.49
CA LYS A 247 33.71 14.48 30.81
C LYS A 247 34.70 13.33 30.99
N GLU A 248 34.32 12.11 30.62
CA GLU A 248 35.21 10.94 30.58
C GLU A 248 36.42 11.21 29.67
N TYR A 249 36.19 11.74 28.47
CA TYR A 249 37.28 12.08 27.54
C TYR A 249 38.23 13.17 28.07
N LEU A 250 37.72 14.16 28.81
CA LEU A 250 38.53 15.22 29.42
C LEU A 250 39.30 14.73 30.66
N GLU A 251 38.80 13.70 31.34
CA GLU A 251 39.47 13.07 32.48
C GLU A 251 40.58 12.10 32.01
N GLU A 252 40.35 11.36 30.91
CA GLU A 252 41.37 10.48 30.31
C GLU A 252 42.52 11.24 29.63
N ASN A 253 42.28 12.44 29.08
CA ASN A 253 43.30 13.25 28.41
C ASN A 253 43.93 14.32 29.34
N ARG A 254 43.81 14.15 30.65
CA ARG A 254 44.41 15.03 31.68
C ARG A 254 45.69 14.47 32.31
N GLU A 255 46.15 13.29 31.88
CA GLU A 255 47.50 12.77 32.11
C GLU A 255 48.43 13.12 30.93
#